data_AF-A0A933DVQ5-F1
#
_entry.id   AF-A0A933DVQ5-F1
#
_cell.length_a   1.000
_cell.length_b   1.000
_cell.length_c   1.000
_cell.angle_alpha   90.00
_cell.angle_beta   90.00
_cell.angle_gamma   90.00
#
_symmetry.space_group_name_H-M   'P 1'
#
loop_
_entity.id
_entity.type
_entity.pdbx_description
1 polymer ?
#
loop_
_entity_poly.entity_id
_entity_poly.type
_entity_poly.pdbx_seq_one_letter_code
_entity_poly.pdbx_strand_id
1 'polypeptide(L)'
;MPLRDRRTQMLVDGLREHMPKSPLGQAWRDWENRASQLLEDIAPKMKSELRKRVDNALPPSACAYGKGFVESLWFAVTAVARSVSLTDIPYPAEKTEKGQNLLWGTYRLSMPLPDGSQRLDSLKQQHKRLLREVTAQEWVPKVRDALSGWGKARDSIQEEIAISLLRHVVPGRRKLCPQ
;
A
#
# COMPACT_ATOMS: atom_id res chain seq x y z
N MET A 1 -4.08 -4.32 2.42
CA MET A 1 -5.15 -3.91 1.48
C MET A 1 -5.49 -2.46 1.72
N PRO A 2 -5.80 -1.63 0.70
CA PRO A 2 -6.10 -0.22 0.92
C PRO A 2 -7.40 -0.09 1.74
N LEU A 3 -7.51 1.01 2.48
CA LEU A 3 -8.73 1.48 3.12
C LEU A 3 -9.82 1.60 2.05
N ARG A 4 -10.62 0.55 1.87
CA ARG A 4 -11.90 0.63 1.15
C ARG A 4 -12.83 1.40 2.07
N ASP A 5 -13.59 2.36 1.53
CA ASP A 5 -14.68 2.93 2.32
C ASP A 5 -15.69 1.82 2.66
N ARG A 6 -16.39 1.98 3.78
CA ARG A 6 -17.27 0.95 4.34
C ARG A 6 -18.35 0.49 3.35
N ARG A 7 -18.84 1.40 2.51
CA ARG A 7 -19.87 1.12 1.50
C ARG A 7 -19.32 0.23 0.39
N THR A 8 -18.11 0.51 -0.09
CA THR A 8 -17.39 -0.35 -1.02
C THR A 8 -17.23 -1.77 -0.48
N GLN A 9 -16.85 -1.91 0.79
CA GLN A 9 -16.66 -3.21 1.42
C GLN A 9 -17.95 -4.04 1.39
N MET A 10 -19.06 -3.44 1.84
CA MET A 10 -20.37 -4.10 1.89
C MET A 10 -20.88 -4.53 0.51
N LEU A 11 -20.66 -3.72 -0.53
CA LEU A 11 -21.10 -4.06 -1.90
C LEU A 11 -20.32 -5.24 -2.47
N VAL A 12 -19.00 -5.29 -2.22
CA VAL A 12 -18.14 -6.39 -2.65
C VAL A 12 -18.46 -7.68 -1.91
N ASP A 13 -18.71 -7.58 -0.62
CA ASP A 13 -19.10 -8.74 0.20
C ASP A 13 -20.45 -9.28 -0.28
N GLY A 14 -21.43 -8.40 -0.55
CA GLY A 14 -22.72 -8.79 -1.12
C GLY A 14 -22.61 -9.44 -2.50
N LEU A 15 -21.70 -9.00 -3.37
CA LEU A 15 -21.44 -9.66 -4.66
C LEU A 15 -20.81 -11.03 -4.50
N ARG A 16 -19.86 -11.18 -3.58
CA ARG A 16 -19.22 -12.47 -3.29
C ARG A 16 -20.21 -13.47 -2.69
N GLU A 17 -21.09 -12.99 -1.82
CA GLU A 17 -22.04 -13.82 -1.09
C GLU A 17 -23.23 -14.22 -1.96
N HIS A 18 -23.79 -13.28 -2.73
CA HIS A 18 -25.07 -13.51 -3.41
C HIS A 18 -24.95 -13.70 -4.93
N MET A 19 -23.91 -13.18 -5.59
CA MET A 19 -23.76 -13.26 -7.05
C MET A 19 -22.33 -13.58 -7.51
N PRO A 20 -21.67 -14.61 -6.95
CA PRO A 20 -20.26 -14.87 -7.23
C PRO A 20 -20.00 -15.24 -8.69
N LYS A 21 -20.96 -15.84 -9.41
CA LYS A 21 -20.81 -16.24 -10.82
C LYS A 21 -21.34 -15.20 -11.82
N SER A 22 -21.80 -14.05 -11.35
CA SER A 22 -22.24 -12.98 -12.25
C SER A 22 -21.05 -12.46 -13.07
N PRO A 23 -21.27 -11.93 -14.29
CA PRO A 23 -20.23 -11.27 -15.06
C PRO A 23 -19.50 -10.17 -14.26
N LEU A 24 -20.22 -9.45 -13.40
CA LEU A 24 -19.68 -8.45 -12.48
C LEU A 24 -18.80 -9.07 -11.37
N GLY A 25 -19.26 -10.16 -10.74
CA GLY A 25 -18.47 -10.89 -9.74
C GLY A 25 -17.22 -11.54 -10.34
N GLN A 26 -17.31 -12.06 -11.56
CA GLN A 26 -16.19 -12.61 -12.31
C GLN A 26 -15.19 -11.51 -12.68
N ALA A 27 -15.65 -10.40 -13.25
CA ALA A 27 -14.82 -9.24 -13.59
C ALA A 27 -14.14 -8.65 -12.34
N TRP A 28 -14.83 -8.59 -11.21
CA TRP A 28 -14.24 -8.15 -9.93
C TRP A 28 -13.14 -9.09 -9.45
N ARG A 29 -13.34 -10.41 -9.52
CA ARG A 29 -12.31 -11.39 -9.13
C ARG A 29 -11.12 -11.37 -10.06
N ASP A 30 -11.35 -11.36 -11.37
CA ASP A 30 -10.29 -11.29 -12.37
C ASP A 30 -9.51 -9.97 -12.23
N TRP A 31 -10.20 -8.89 -11.88
CA TRP A 31 -9.60 -7.61 -11.50
C TRP A 31 -8.76 -7.72 -10.22
N GLU A 32 -9.27 -8.28 -9.12
CA GLU A 32 -8.53 -8.49 -7.85
C GLU A 32 -7.29 -9.39 -8.04
N ASN A 33 -7.39 -10.39 -8.92
CA ASN A 33 -6.30 -11.30 -9.23
C ASN A 33 -5.22 -10.60 -10.04
N ARG A 34 -5.58 -9.93 -11.15
CA ARG A 34 -4.62 -9.14 -11.96
C ARG A 34 -3.96 -8.05 -11.15
N ALA A 35 -4.72 -7.46 -10.24
CA ALA A 35 -4.25 -6.53 -9.26
C ALA A 35 -3.15 -7.15 -8.37
N SER A 36 -3.50 -8.20 -7.65
CA SER A 36 -2.56 -8.87 -6.76
C SER A 36 -1.31 -9.32 -7.53
N GLN A 37 -1.47 -9.84 -8.74
CA GLN A 37 -0.38 -10.28 -9.62
C GLN A 37 0.55 -9.13 -10.04
N LEU A 38 0.02 -7.96 -10.40
CA LEU A 38 0.82 -6.82 -10.84
C LEU A 38 1.61 -6.21 -9.67
N LEU A 39 1.06 -6.24 -8.46
CA LEU A 39 1.83 -5.93 -7.25
C LEU A 39 2.84 -7.03 -6.91
N GLU A 40 2.52 -8.30 -7.13
CA GLU A 40 3.44 -9.43 -6.96
C GLU A 40 4.59 -9.41 -7.98
N ASP A 41 4.42 -8.82 -9.17
CA ASP A 41 5.47 -8.70 -10.17
C ASP A 41 6.38 -7.49 -9.91
N ILE A 42 5.80 -6.37 -9.49
CA ILE A 42 6.53 -5.11 -9.27
C ILE A 42 7.18 -5.10 -7.88
N ALA A 43 6.49 -5.57 -6.84
CA ALA A 43 6.97 -5.45 -5.47
C ALA A 43 8.29 -6.18 -5.20
N PRO A 44 8.56 -7.41 -5.70
CA PRO A 44 9.84 -8.08 -5.48
C PRO A 44 11.01 -7.35 -6.14
N LYS A 45 10.81 -6.89 -7.39
CA LYS A 45 11.82 -6.11 -8.12
C LYS A 45 12.13 -4.80 -7.40
N MET A 46 11.10 -4.11 -6.94
CA MET A 46 11.26 -2.85 -6.19
C MET A 46 11.84 -3.08 -4.80
N LYS A 47 11.42 -4.10 -4.07
CA LYS A 47 12.01 -4.45 -2.77
C LYS A 47 13.49 -4.85 -2.92
N SER A 48 13.86 -5.53 -4.00
CA SER A 48 15.26 -5.85 -4.31
C SER A 48 16.08 -4.58 -4.58
N GLU A 49 15.55 -3.64 -5.36
CA GLU A 49 16.21 -2.36 -5.64
C GLU A 49 16.34 -1.48 -4.39
N LEU A 50 15.26 -1.39 -3.59
CA LEU A 50 15.29 -0.73 -2.29
C LEU A 50 16.30 -1.39 -1.36
N ARG A 51 16.39 -2.73 -1.38
CA ARG A 51 17.35 -3.47 -0.58
C ARG A 51 18.79 -3.10 -0.96
N LYS A 52 19.13 -3.05 -2.25
CA LYS A 52 20.45 -2.60 -2.71
C LYS A 52 20.78 -1.19 -2.23
N ARG A 53 19.82 -0.27 -2.30
CA ARG A 53 20.00 1.12 -1.84
C ARG A 53 20.20 1.21 -0.33
N VAL A 54 19.42 0.44 0.43
CA VAL A 54 19.58 0.32 1.89
C VAL A 54 20.95 -0.25 2.23
N ASP A 55 21.36 -1.34 1.59
CA ASP A 55 22.65 -1.99 1.84
C ASP A 55 23.83 -1.08 1.43
N ASN A 56 23.70 -0.25 0.40
CA ASN A 56 24.71 0.73 0.01
C ASN A 56 24.76 1.95 0.95
N ALA A 57 23.62 2.38 1.47
CA ALA A 57 23.51 3.57 2.31
C ALA A 57 23.82 3.30 3.79
N LEU A 58 23.68 2.04 4.24
CA LEU A 58 23.85 1.63 5.62
C LEU A 58 25.05 0.69 5.74
N PRO A 59 26.14 1.09 6.42
CA PRO A 59 27.23 0.17 6.69
C PRO A 59 26.72 -1.01 7.55
N PRO A 60 27.27 -2.24 7.41
CA PRO A 60 26.85 -3.41 8.19
C PRO A 60 26.90 -3.22 9.71
N SER A 61 27.72 -2.27 10.18
CA SER A 61 27.88 -1.89 11.58
C SER A 61 26.84 -0.88 12.09
N ALA A 62 25.92 -0.39 11.26
CA ALA A 62 24.99 0.69 11.61
C ALA A 62 23.90 0.32 12.63
N CYS A 63 23.86 -0.94 13.11
CA CYS A 63 22.76 -1.48 13.93
C CYS A 63 21.37 -1.26 13.32
N ALA A 64 21.30 -0.99 12.01
CA ALA A 64 20.08 -0.73 11.30
C ALA A 64 19.34 -2.03 11.02
N TYR A 65 18.01 -2.01 11.16
CA TYR A 65 17.17 -3.13 10.80
C TYR A 65 16.81 -3.03 9.32
N GLY A 66 17.71 -3.55 8.47
CA GLY A 66 17.59 -3.41 7.01
C GLY A 66 16.25 -3.90 6.43
N LYS A 67 15.64 -4.93 7.03
CA LYS A 67 14.29 -5.37 6.62
C LYS A 67 13.25 -4.27 6.84
N GLY A 68 13.24 -3.65 8.02
CA GLY A 68 12.28 -2.59 8.31
C GLY A 68 12.55 -1.30 7.54
N PHE A 69 13.79 -0.99 7.19
CA PHE A 69 14.12 0.06 6.21
C PHE A 69 13.50 -0.22 4.84
N VAL A 70 13.67 -1.43 4.29
CA VAL A 70 13.08 -1.76 2.98
C VAL A 70 11.56 -1.72 3.02
N GLU A 71 10.95 -2.24 4.08
CA GLU A 71 9.48 -2.28 4.21
C GLU A 71 8.86 -0.89 4.40
N SER A 72 9.49 -0.03 5.20
CA SER A 72 9.05 1.37 5.38
C SER A 72 9.21 2.20 4.10
N LEU A 73 10.33 2.05 3.38
CA LEU A 73 10.54 2.72 2.08
C LEU A 73 9.54 2.23 1.03
N TRP A 74 9.26 0.93 0.99
CA TRP A 74 8.23 0.38 0.11
C TRP A 74 6.84 0.94 0.44
N PHE A 75 6.49 0.99 1.73
CA PHE A 75 5.25 1.61 2.18
C PHE A 75 5.17 3.08 1.72
N ALA A 76 6.23 3.86 1.93
CA ALA A 76 6.28 5.27 1.53
C ALA A 76 6.03 5.47 0.03
N VAL A 77 6.65 4.66 -0.81
CA VAL A 77 6.43 4.68 -2.27
C VAL A 77 4.96 4.40 -2.57
N THR A 78 4.38 3.34 -2.01
CA THR A 78 2.99 2.99 -2.29
C THR A 78 2.00 4.04 -1.75
N ALA A 79 2.34 4.71 -0.65
CA ALA A 79 1.57 5.80 -0.07
C ALA A 79 1.61 7.05 -0.98
N VAL A 80 2.80 7.47 -1.43
CA VAL A 80 2.95 8.60 -2.38
C VAL A 80 2.29 8.29 -3.72
N ALA A 81 2.40 7.05 -4.20
CA ALA A 81 1.70 6.61 -5.41
C ALA A 81 0.17 6.66 -5.26
N ARG A 82 -0.35 6.60 -4.03
CA ARG A 82 -1.77 6.78 -3.69
C ARG A 82 -2.12 8.20 -3.23
N SER A 83 -1.20 9.15 -3.37
CA SER A 83 -1.38 10.54 -2.91
C SER A 83 -1.65 10.66 -1.41
N VAL A 84 -1.13 9.73 -0.61
CA VAL A 84 -1.18 9.78 0.86
C VAL A 84 0.03 10.55 1.38
N SER A 85 -0.21 11.55 2.24
CA SER A 85 0.86 12.32 2.88
C SER A 85 1.65 11.47 3.89
N LEU A 86 2.96 11.66 3.91
CA LEU A 86 3.88 11.01 4.84
C LEU A 86 4.34 11.93 5.99
N THR A 87 3.92 13.20 5.99
CA THR A 87 4.45 14.25 6.88
C THR A 87 4.23 13.97 8.36
N ASP A 88 3.17 13.23 8.70
CA ASP A 88 2.71 13.08 10.07
C ASP A 88 3.14 11.75 10.70
N ILE A 89 3.96 10.95 10.01
CA ILE A 89 4.39 9.65 10.53
C ILE A 89 5.58 9.86 11.49
N PRO A 90 5.40 9.62 12.79
CA PRO A 90 6.40 9.93 13.81
C PRO A 90 7.56 8.93 13.78
N TYR A 91 8.67 9.35 14.41
CA TYR A 91 9.82 8.50 14.70
C TYR A 91 9.93 8.24 16.20
N PRO A 92 9.05 7.42 16.80
CA PRO A 92 9.16 7.15 18.22
C PRO A 92 10.37 6.26 18.52
N ALA A 93 10.96 6.47 19.70
CA ALA A 93 11.93 5.56 20.28
C ALA A 93 11.20 4.63 21.25
N GLU A 94 11.24 3.33 20.97
CA GLU A 94 10.66 2.30 21.83
C GLU A 94 11.73 1.76 22.77
N LYS A 95 11.50 1.85 24.08
CA LYS A 95 12.41 1.30 25.10
C LYS A 95 12.20 -0.21 25.24
N THR A 96 13.31 -0.93 25.28
CA THR A 96 13.38 -2.38 25.52
C THR A 96 14.43 -2.67 26.59
N GLU A 97 14.42 -3.90 27.13
CA GLU A 97 15.43 -4.35 28.10
C GLU A 97 16.87 -4.26 27.57
N LYS A 98 17.05 -4.26 26.25
CA LYS A 98 18.34 -4.23 25.56
C LYS A 98 18.73 -2.84 25.04
N GLY A 99 17.94 -1.80 25.34
CA GLY A 99 18.15 -0.43 24.86
C GLY A 99 16.95 0.10 24.08
N GLN A 100 17.17 1.05 23.17
CA GLN A 100 16.11 1.73 22.42
C GLN A 100 16.05 1.29 20.95
N ASN A 101 14.85 1.12 20.41
CA ASN A 101 14.59 0.92 18.99
C ASN A 101 14.05 2.21 18.36
N LEU A 102 14.55 2.56 17.18
CA LEU A 102 13.90 3.56 16.34
C LEU A 102 12.76 2.91 15.56
N LEU A 103 11.57 3.51 15.59
CA LEU A 103 10.44 3.13 14.75
C LEU A 103 10.10 4.26 13.76
N TRP A 104 9.34 3.93 12.72
CA TRP A 104 8.64 4.89 11.86
C TRP A 104 7.24 4.32 11.54
N GLY A 105 6.21 4.91 12.14
CA GLY A 105 4.89 4.28 12.19
C GLY A 105 4.98 2.90 12.87
N THR A 106 4.60 1.84 12.16
CA THR A 106 4.71 0.45 12.64
C THR A 106 6.01 -0.24 12.26
N TYR A 107 6.91 0.42 11.53
CA TYR A 107 8.12 -0.18 10.99
C TYR A 107 9.30 0.04 11.93
N ARG A 108 9.95 -1.05 12.35
CA ARG A 108 11.17 -0.99 13.15
C ARG A 108 12.37 -0.68 12.27
N LEU A 109 13.11 0.39 12.58
CA LEU A 109 14.25 0.83 11.78
C LEU A 109 15.60 0.43 12.38
N SER A 110 15.67 0.12 13.68
CA SER A 110 16.92 -0.28 14.32
C SER A 110 16.80 -1.56 15.14
N MET A 111 17.92 -2.24 15.30
CA MET A 111 18.12 -3.17 16.41
C MET A 111 18.18 -2.38 17.74
N PRO A 112 18.03 -3.04 18.91
CA PRO A 112 18.15 -2.35 20.19
C PRO A 112 19.53 -1.72 20.30
N LEU A 113 19.55 -0.42 20.57
CA LEU A 113 20.76 0.35 20.77
C LEU A 113 20.87 0.72 22.25
N PRO A 114 22.01 0.45 22.92
CA PRO A 114 22.25 1.01 24.25
C PRO A 114 22.17 2.54 24.17
N ASP A 115 21.66 3.19 25.23
CA ASP A 115 21.28 4.61 25.23
C ASP A 115 22.28 5.50 24.46
N GLY A 116 21.80 6.10 23.38
CA GLY A 116 22.63 6.80 22.41
C GLY A 116 21.77 7.56 21.41
N SER A 117 21.19 8.67 21.85
CA SER A 117 20.36 9.58 21.03
C SER A 117 21.00 9.90 19.68
N GLN A 118 22.32 10.11 19.66
CA GLN A 118 23.07 10.43 18.45
C GLN A 118 23.01 9.33 17.37
N ARG A 119 22.99 8.04 17.75
CA ARG A 119 22.86 6.93 16.79
C ARG A 119 21.44 6.80 16.26
N LEU A 120 20.44 6.98 17.13
CA LEU A 120 19.03 7.00 16.72
C LEU A 120 18.74 8.18 15.77
N ASP A 121 19.29 9.35 16.06
CA ASP A 121 19.18 10.52 15.20
C ASP A 121 19.88 10.31 13.85
N SER A 122 21.07 9.69 13.84
CA SER A 122 21.75 9.34 12.59
C SER A 122 20.89 8.41 11.71
N LEU A 123 20.32 7.34 12.29
CA LEU A 123 19.44 6.42 11.59
C LEU A 123 18.17 7.11 11.08
N LYS A 124 17.58 8.00 11.88
CA LYS A 124 16.43 8.82 11.49
C LYS A 124 16.76 9.72 10.30
N GLN A 125 17.92 10.39 10.30
CA GLN A 125 18.32 11.25 9.17
C GLN A 125 18.60 10.43 7.92
N GLN A 126 19.25 9.27 8.04
CA GLN A 126 19.49 8.35 6.93
C GLN A 126 18.17 7.84 6.33
N HIS A 127 17.21 7.44 7.17
CA HIS A 127 15.90 7.02 6.72
C HIS A 127 15.14 8.15 6.01
N LYS A 128 15.15 9.37 6.58
CA LYS A 128 14.57 10.56 5.92
C LYS A 128 15.19 10.87 4.57
N ARG A 129 16.52 10.75 4.44
CA ARG A 129 17.22 10.94 3.17
C ARG A 129 16.77 9.91 2.15
N LEU A 130 16.81 8.62 2.51
CA LEU A 130 16.37 7.54 1.64
C LEU A 130 14.90 7.69 1.24
N LEU A 131 14.01 8.06 2.16
CA LEU A 131 12.61 8.35 1.88
C LEU A 131 12.46 9.39 0.77
N ARG A 132 13.15 10.53 0.88
CA ARG A 132 13.13 11.59 -0.14
C ARG A 132 13.64 11.08 -1.49
N GLU A 133 14.77 10.38 -1.48
CA GLU A 133 15.36 9.82 -2.69
C GLU A 133 14.44 8.82 -3.39
N VAL A 134 13.85 7.87 -2.67
CA VAL A 134 13.01 6.82 -3.29
C VAL A 134 11.66 7.36 -3.74
N THR A 135 11.07 8.29 -3.00
CA THR A 135 9.77 8.89 -3.34
C THR A 135 9.85 9.92 -4.47
N ALA A 136 11.05 10.45 -4.76
CA ALA A 136 11.30 11.38 -5.86
C ALA A 136 11.65 10.67 -7.19
N GLN A 137 11.74 9.35 -7.22
CA GLN A 137 12.18 8.62 -8.40
C GLN A 137 11.08 8.43 -9.45
N GLU A 138 11.49 8.31 -10.71
CA GLU A 138 10.61 8.18 -11.89
C GLU A 138 9.71 6.94 -11.89
N TRP A 139 9.97 5.96 -11.03
CA TRP A 139 9.13 4.77 -10.91
C TRP A 139 7.91 4.98 -10.01
N VAL A 140 7.89 6.02 -9.17
CA VAL A 140 6.69 6.37 -8.37
C VAL A 140 5.49 6.68 -9.26
N PRO A 141 5.61 7.47 -10.35
CA PRO A 141 4.58 7.57 -11.39
C PRO A 141 4.14 6.22 -11.96
N LYS A 142 5.05 5.29 -12.25
CA LYS A 142 4.69 3.95 -12.78
C LYS A 142 3.87 3.15 -11.77
N VAL A 143 4.22 3.21 -10.49
CA VAL A 143 3.45 2.60 -9.40
C VAL A 143 2.09 3.31 -9.24
N ARG A 144 2.05 4.63 -9.38
CA ARG A 144 0.80 5.41 -9.39
C ARG A 144 -0.10 5.05 -10.56
N ASP A 145 0.43 4.89 -11.76
CA ASP A 145 -0.34 4.51 -12.95
C ASP A 145 -0.92 3.11 -12.79
N ALA A 146 -0.12 2.17 -12.29
CA ALA A 146 -0.58 0.84 -11.91
C ALA A 146 -1.71 0.90 -10.87
N LEU A 147 -1.56 1.73 -9.82
CA LEU A 147 -2.55 1.87 -8.75
C LEU A 147 -3.77 2.74 -9.12
N SER A 148 -3.65 3.65 -10.08
CA SER A 148 -4.74 4.53 -10.53
C SER A 148 -5.58 3.90 -11.63
N GLY A 149 -4.95 3.11 -12.52
CA GLY A 149 -5.66 2.20 -13.42
C GLY A 149 -6.54 1.21 -12.64
N TRP A 150 -6.07 0.78 -11.46
CA TRP A 150 -6.88 0.05 -10.49
C TRP A 150 -8.04 0.85 -9.91
N GLY A 151 -7.80 2.08 -9.44
CA GLY A 151 -8.82 2.93 -8.84
C GLY A 151 -9.98 3.17 -9.79
N LYS A 152 -9.68 3.52 -11.05
CA LYS A 152 -10.69 3.72 -12.10
C LYS A 152 -11.48 2.44 -12.40
N ALA A 153 -10.80 1.31 -12.56
CA ALA A 153 -11.49 0.04 -12.83
C ALA A 153 -12.39 -0.39 -11.66
N ARG A 154 -11.95 -0.19 -10.41
CA ARG A 154 -12.76 -0.38 -9.22
C ARG A 154 -14.01 0.51 -9.26
N ASP A 155 -13.82 1.80 -9.50
CA ASP A 155 -14.89 2.80 -9.46
C ASP A 155 -15.93 2.53 -10.56
N SER A 156 -15.50 2.13 -11.76
CA SER A 156 -16.41 1.69 -12.84
C SER A 156 -17.21 0.44 -12.48
N ILE A 157 -16.60 -0.54 -11.82
CA ILE A 157 -17.34 -1.72 -11.35
C ILE A 157 -18.34 -1.32 -10.26
N GLN A 158 -17.96 -0.42 -9.34
CA GLN A 158 -18.86 0.09 -8.30
C GLN A 158 -20.07 0.83 -8.88
N GLU A 159 -19.85 1.63 -9.92
CA GLU A 159 -20.90 2.35 -10.62
C GLU A 159 -21.91 1.37 -11.25
N GLU A 160 -21.42 0.33 -11.93
CA GLU A 160 -22.27 -0.72 -12.50
C GLU A 160 -23.06 -1.51 -11.43
N ILE A 161 -22.47 -1.75 -10.27
CA ILE A 161 -23.15 -2.37 -9.13
C ILE A 161 -24.25 -1.45 -8.60
N ALA A 162 -23.96 -0.16 -8.43
CA ALA A 162 -24.93 0.83 -7.97
C ALA A 162 -26.10 0.96 -8.95
N ILE A 163 -25.83 1.00 -10.25
CA ILE A 163 -26.84 1.01 -11.31
C ILE A 163 -27.69 -0.26 -11.26
N SER A 164 -27.06 -1.43 -11.12
CA SER A 164 -27.75 -2.72 -11.07
C SER A 164 -28.67 -2.85 -9.86
N LEU A 165 -28.23 -2.37 -8.69
CA LEU A 165 -29.06 -2.31 -7.48
C LEU A 165 -30.21 -1.32 -7.63
N LEU A 166 -29.96 -0.12 -8.16
CA LEU A 166 -31.03 0.86 -8.44
C LEU A 166 -32.09 0.29 -9.39
N ARG A 167 -31.67 -0.46 -10.43
CA ARG A 167 -32.60 -1.13 -11.36
C ARG A 167 -33.45 -2.22 -10.71
N HIS A 168 -32.94 -2.88 -9.67
CA HIS A 168 -33.69 -3.90 -8.91
C HIS A 168 -34.59 -3.30 -7.82
N VAL A 169 -34.21 -2.16 -7.25
CA VAL A 169 -34.96 -1.48 -6.17
C VAL A 169 -36.15 -0.66 -6.72
N VAL A 170 -36.12 -0.19 -7.97
CA VAL A 170 -37.27 0.48 -8.58
C VAL A 170 -38.26 -0.56 -9.12
N PRO A 171 -39.40 -0.82 -8.45
CA PRO A 171 -40.37 -1.79 -8.91
C PRO A 171 -41.06 -1.19 -10.16
N GLY A 172 -40.84 -1.78 -11.34
CA GLY A 172 -41.59 -1.40 -12.56
C GLY A 172 -40.81 -1.25 -13.86
N ARG A 173 -39.47 -1.33 -13.88
CA ARG A 173 -38.67 -1.17 -15.12
C ARG A 173 -38.16 -2.48 -15.76
N ARG A 174 -38.80 -3.62 -15.50
CA ARG A 174 -38.55 -4.88 -16.26
C ARG A 174 -38.84 -4.78 -17.77
N LYS A 175 -39.37 -3.66 -18.27
CA LYS A 175 -39.62 -3.44 -19.71
C LYS A 175 -38.41 -3.00 -20.54
N LEU A 176 -37.22 -2.80 -19.95
CA LEU A 176 -36.05 -2.25 -20.68
C LEU A 176 -34.77 -3.11 -20.61
N CYS A 177 -34.84 -4.37 -20.21
CA CYS A 177 -33.71 -5.28 -20.44
C CYS A 177 -33.81 -5.82 -21.89
N PRO A 178 -32.78 -5.66 -22.74
CA PRO A 178 -32.74 -6.38 -24.01
C PRO A 178 -32.64 -7.88 -23.71
N GLN A 179 -33.36 -8.70 -24.49
CA GLN A 179 -33.24 -10.16 -24.48
C GLN A 179 -31.90 -10.60 -25.05
#